data_AF-A0A379AGN9-F1
#
_entry.id   AF-A0A379AGN9-F1
#
_cell.length_a   1.000
_cell.length_b   1.000
_cell.length_c   1.000
_cell.angle_alpha   90.00
_cell.angle_beta   90.00
_cell.angle_gamma   90.00
#
_symmetry.space_group_name_H-M   'P 1'
#
loop_
_entity.id
_entity.type
_entity.pdbx_description
1 polymer ?
#
loop_
_entity_poly.entity_id
_entity_poly.type
_entity_poly.pdbx_seq_one_letter_code
_entity_poly.pdbx_strand_id
1 'polypeptide(L)'
;MREKITHFDHERIPERIVHARGSAAHGYFQPYRSLKDLTKAQFLSDPEQTTPVFVRFSTVQGGAGSADTVRDIRGFAAKFYTEEGVFDLVGNNTPVFFIQDAHKFPDFVHAVKPEPHNEIPQGQSAHDTFWDYVSLQPETMHNVIWGDV
;
A
#
# COMPACT_ATOMS: atom_id res chain seq x y z
N MET A 1 -27.68 25.10 13.77
CA MET A 1 -27.36 23.98 14.69
C MET A 1 -27.44 22.63 14.00
N ARG A 2 -28.57 22.25 13.37
CA ARG A 2 -28.74 20.93 12.72
C ARG A 2 -27.69 20.62 11.63
N GLU A 3 -27.44 21.54 10.71
CA GLU A 3 -26.45 21.35 9.63
C GLU A 3 -25.04 21.01 10.15
N LYS A 4 -24.58 21.70 11.20
CA LYS A 4 -23.27 21.44 11.82
C LYS A 4 -23.19 20.03 12.43
N ILE A 5 -24.25 19.58 13.10
CA ILE A 5 -24.29 18.24 13.71
C ILE A 5 -24.41 17.17 12.62
N THR A 6 -25.26 17.39 11.61
CA THR A 6 -25.34 16.49 10.46
C THR A 6 -23.99 16.35 9.75
N HIS A 7 -23.24 17.44 9.53
CA HIS A 7 -21.92 17.32 8.92
C HIS A 7 -20.94 16.54 9.81
N PHE A 8 -20.93 16.81 11.13
CA PHE A 8 -20.07 16.12 12.09
C PHE A 8 -20.34 14.61 12.16
N ASP A 9 -21.62 14.22 12.23
CA ASP A 9 -22.04 12.82 12.32
C ASP A 9 -21.65 11.98 11.07
N HIS A 10 -21.28 12.64 9.96
CA HIS A 10 -20.93 12.01 8.69
C HIS A 10 -19.48 12.28 8.24
N GLU A 11 -18.60 12.72 9.14
CA GLU A 11 -17.18 12.97 8.80
C GLU A 11 -16.37 11.71 8.46
N ARG A 12 -16.79 10.55 8.98
CA ARG A 12 -16.04 9.30 8.81
C ARG A 12 -16.49 8.59 7.54
N ILE A 13 -15.51 8.31 6.69
CA ILE A 13 -15.64 7.39 5.56
C ILE A 13 -14.88 6.09 5.90
N PRO A 14 -15.21 4.96 5.27
CA PRO A 14 -14.45 3.72 5.46
C PRO A 14 -12.96 3.94 5.17
N GLU A 15 -12.11 3.33 6.00
CA GLU A 15 -10.69 3.26 5.71
C GLU A 15 -10.40 2.27 4.57
N ARG A 16 -9.15 2.26 4.09
CA ARG A 16 -8.72 1.26 3.10
C ARG A 16 -8.66 -0.12 3.78
N ILE A 17 -9.08 -1.17 3.08
CA ILE A 17 -9.05 -2.56 3.60
C ILE A 17 -7.65 -2.97 4.06
N VAL A 18 -6.65 -2.63 3.25
CA VAL A 18 -5.22 -2.73 3.54
C VAL A 18 -4.58 -1.38 3.31
N HIS A 19 -3.42 -1.13 3.91
CA HIS A 19 -2.74 0.16 3.81
C HIS A 19 -3.55 1.35 4.36
N ALA A 20 -4.34 1.12 5.42
CA ALA A 20 -5.17 2.15 6.05
C ALA A 20 -4.30 3.24 6.69
N ARG A 21 -3.29 2.86 7.48
CA ARG A 21 -2.31 3.79 8.03
C ARG A 21 -1.33 4.26 6.96
N GLY A 22 -1.32 5.55 6.67
CA GLY A 22 -0.40 6.11 5.71
C GLY A 22 -0.37 7.63 5.68
N SER A 23 0.74 8.16 5.18
CA SER A 23 1.06 9.59 5.09
C SER A 23 1.43 9.93 3.66
N ALA A 24 1.18 11.17 3.24
CA ALA A 24 1.36 11.55 1.84
C ALA A 24 1.97 12.94 1.67
N ALA A 25 2.62 13.15 0.53
CA ALA A 25 3.27 14.41 0.16
C ALA A 25 3.15 14.67 -1.34
N HIS A 26 3.13 15.95 -1.71
CA HIS A 26 3.26 16.40 -3.09
C HIS A 26 4.73 16.51 -3.49
N GLY A 27 5.01 16.39 -4.79
CA GLY A 27 6.34 16.60 -5.37
C GLY A 27 6.28 16.68 -6.89
N TYR A 28 7.42 16.45 -7.53
CA TYR A 28 7.52 16.33 -8.99
C TYR A 28 8.47 15.18 -9.37
N PHE A 29 8.28 14.67 -10.59
CA PHE A 29 9.14 13.70 -11.25
C PHE A 29 9.72 14.31 -12.52
N GLN A 30 10.96 13.99 -12.84
CA GLN A 30 11.64 14.40 -14.06
C GLN A 30 12.56 13.26 -14.51
N PRO A 31 12.44 12.76 -15.76
CA PRO A 31 13.32 11.70 -16.25
C PRO A 31 14.72 12.26 -16.54
N TYR A 32 15.77 11.47 -16.32
CA TYR A 32 17.14 11.91 -16.61
C TYR A 32 17.43 12.10 -18.11
N ARG A 33 16.74 11.33 -18.95
CA ARG A 33 16.85 11.34 -20.41
C ARG A 33 15.56 10.84 -21.02
N SER A 34 15.37 11.11 -22.31
CA SER A 34 14.26 10.53 -23.08
C SER A 34 14.34 8.99 -23.11
N LEU A 35 13.21 8.32 -22.90
CA LEU A 35 13.04 6.88 -23.05
C LEU A 35 12.19 6.49 -24.28
N LYS A 36 12.08 7.38 -25.28
CA LYS A 36 11.27 7.16 -26.49
C LYS A 36 11.61 5.88 -27.26
N ASP A 37 12.85 5.40 -27.16
CA ASP A 37 13.29 4.14 -27.78
C ASP A 37 12.68 2.88 -27.12
N LEU A 38 12.20 3.01 -25.88
CA LEU A 38 11.65 1.90 -25.07
C LEU A 38 10.14 2.04 -24.83
N THR A 39 9.63 3.26 -24.77
CA THR A 39 8.23 3.54 -24.45
C THR A 39 7.75 4.83 -25.08
N LYS A 40 6.46 4.87 -25.42
CA LYS A 40 5.76 6.08 -25.88
C LYS A 40 5.19 6.92 -24.73
N ALA A 41 5.38 6.52 -23.47
CA ALA A 41 4.83 7.23 -22.32
C ALA A 41 5.37 8.66 -22.24
N GLN A 42 4.47 9.65 -22.32
CA GLN A 42 4.82 11.06 -22.47
C GLN A 42 5.70 11.59 -21.34
N PHE A 43 5.37 11.28 -20.07
CA PHE A 43 6.12 11.71 -18.89
C PHE A 43 7.57 11.17 -18.78
N LEU A 44 7.95 10.24 -19.66
CA LEU A 44 9.31 9.67 -19.76
C LEU A 44 10.06 10.13 -21.02
N SER A 45 9.49 11.09 -21.76
CA SER A 45 9.87 11.35 -23.15
C SER A 45 10.78 12.57 -23.33
N ASP A 46 10.86 13.47 -22.33
CA ASP A 46 11.64 14.70 -22.36
C ASP A 46 12.25 14.98 -20.96
N PRO A 47 13.60 15.11 -20.84
CA PRO A 47 14.24 15.39 -19.56
C PRO A 47 13.95 16.77 -18.99
N GLU A 48 13.46 17.74 -19.76
CA GLU A 48 13.05 19.06 -19.25
C GLU A 48 11.61 19.08 -18.73
N GLN A 49 10.84 18.01 -18.99
CA GLN A 49 9.46 17.90 -18.55
C GLN A 49 9.38 17.55 -17.06
N THR A 50 8.65 18.36 -16.30
CA THR A 50 8.31 18.06 -14.90
C THR A 50 6.88 17.53 -14.81
N THR A 51 6.72 16.35 -14.22
CA THR A 51 5.42 15.72 -13.98
C THR A 51 5.07 15.85 -12.51
N PRO A 52 4.00 16.56 -12.12
CA PRO A 52 3.57 16.61 -10.73
C PRO A 52 3.28 15.21 -10.20
N VAL A 53 3.64 14.95 -8.94
CA VAL A 53 3.34 13.70 -8.27
C VAL A 53 2.70 13.91 -6.90
N PHE A 54 1.89 12.93 -6.50
CA PHE A 54 1.44 12.77 -5.13
C PHE A 54 1.78 11.37 -4.65
N VAL A 55 2.58 11.28 -3.59
CA VAL A 55 3.08 10.01 -3.07
C VAL A 55 2.42 9.73 -1.73
N ARG A 56 1.93 8.50 -1.56
CA ARG A 56 1.43 7.99 -0.27
C ARG A 56 2.25 6.78 0.18
N PHE A 57 2.84 6.90 1.36
CA PHE A 57 3.49 5.82 2.08
C PHE A 57 2.51 5.21 3.09
N SER A 58 2.66 3.91 3.38
CA SER A 58 1.74 3.21 4.30
C SER A 58 2.35 1.95 4.89
N THR A 59 1.83 1.48 6.03
CA THR A 59 1.95 0.07 6.45
C THR A 59 0.90 -0.76 5.69
N VAL A 60 0.70 -2.04 6.01
CA VAL A 60 -0.30 -2.91 5.34
C VAL A 60 -1.40 -3.35 6.30
N GLN A 61 -1.02 -3.98 7.41
CA GLN A 61 -1.93 -4.71 8.30
C GLN A 61 -2.79 -3.75 9.11
N GLY A 62 -2.16 -2.73 9.70
CA GLY A 62 -2.79 -1.88 10.69
C GLY A 62 -3.91 -0.97 10.16
N GLY A 63 -4.91 -0.70 11.00
CA GLY A 63 -5.94 0.33 10.75
C GLY A 63 -5.36 1.76 10.76
N ALA A 64 -6.15 2.78 10.37
CA ALA A 64 -5.66 4.17 10.22
C ALA A 64 -5.04 4.78 11.50
N GLY A 65 -5.40 4.26 12.68
CA GLY A 65 -4.87 4.65 13.98
C GLY A 65 -3.68 3.84 14.49
N SER A 66 -3.15 2.87 13.73
CA SER A 66 -2.00 2.06 14.15
C SER A 66 -0.70 2.86 14.19
N ALA A 67 0.33 2.31 14.84
CA ALA A 67 1.67 2.91 14.89
C ALA A 67 2.42 2.82 13.55
N ASP A 68 3.35 3.75 13.31
CA ASP A 68 4.12 3.85 12.05
C ASP A 68 5.34 2.91 12.00
N THR A 69 6.01 2.70 13.14
CA THR A 69 7.29 1.94 13.23
C THR A 69 7.08 0.46 13.56
N VAL A 70 6.00 -0.15 13.06
CA VAL A 70 5.72 -1.59 13.22
C VAL A 70 6.57 -2.45 12.30
N ARG A 71 6.69 -3.75 12.58
CA ARG A 71 7.21 -4.71 11.59
C ARG A 71 6.09 -5.02 10.60
N ASP A 72 6.28 -4.62 9.34
CA ASP A 72 5.27 -4.76 8.27
C ASP A 72 5.92 -4.47 6.91
N ILE A 73 5.28 -4.88 5.82
CA ILE A 73 5.59 -4.33 4.50
C ILE A 73 5.19 -2.85 4.46
N ARG A 74 5.87 -2.05 3.65
CA ARG A 74 5.53 -0.65 3.41
C ARG A 74 5.05 -0.45 1.99
N GLY A 75 3.84 0.09 1.84
CA GLY A 75 3.33 0.55 0.56
C GLY A 75 3.96 1.87 0.15
N PHE A 76 4.32 1.98 -1.14
CA PHE A 76 4.78 3.19 -1.80
C PHE A 76 3.94 3.36 -3.07
N ALA A 77 2.91 4.20 -2.98
CA ALA A 77 2.06 4.53 -4.13
C ALA A 77 2.38 5.95 -4.63
N ALA A 78 2.83 6.05 -5.90
CA ALA A 78 3.10 7.31 -6.57
C ALA A 78 2.08 7.55 -7.68
N LYS A 79 1.31 8.63 -7.57
CA LYS A 79 0.40 9.12 -8.60
C LYS A 79 1.11 10.16 -9.45
N PHE A 80 1.22 9.89 -10.75
CA PHE A 80 1.80 10.78 -11.75
C PHE A 80 0.67 11.49 -12.51
N TYR A 81 0.64 12.81 -12.43
CA TYR A 81 -0.32 13.63 -13.17
C TYR A 81 0.26 13.96 -14.54
N THR A 82 0.28 12.98 -15.43
CA THR A 82 0.81 13.14 -16.80
C THR A 82 -0.17 13.86 -17.71
N GLU A 83 0.31 14.42 -18.82
CA GLU A 83 -0.53 15.09 -19.82
C GLU A 83 -1.43 14.12 -20.60
N GLU A 84 -1.06 12.83 -20.65
CA GLU A 84 -1.82 11.78 -21.35
C GLU A 84 -2.68 10.93 -20.39
N GLY A 85 -2.85 11.38 -19.15
CA GLY A 85 -3.67 10.73 -18.14
C GLY A 85 -2.91 10.42 -16.85
N VAL A 86 -3.66 10.10 -15.80
CA VAL A 86 -3.07 9.74 -14.52
C VAL A 86 -2.48 8.34 -14.61
N PHE A 87 -1.21 8.21 -14.23
CA PHE A 87 -0.54 6.92 -14.08
C PHE A 87 -0.25 6.68 -12.59
N ASP A 88 -0.68 5.54 -12.06
CA ASP A 88 -0.45 5.15 -10.67
C ASP A 88 0.57 4.01 -10.61
N LEU A 89 1.75 4.29 -10.06
CA LEU A 89 2.73 3.27 -9.71
C LEU A 89 2.51 2.86 -8.25
N VAL A 90 1.82 1.72 -8.06
CA VAL A 90 1.45 1.21 -6.72
C VAL A 90 2.36 0.04 -6.36
N GLY A 91 3.40 0.32 -5.57
CA GLY A 91 4.41 -0.66 -5.18
C GLY A 91 4.56 -0.83 -3.67
N ASN A 92 5.51 -1.68 -3.30
CA ASN A 92 5.94 -1.91 -1.92
C ASN A 92 7.44 -1.64 -1.76
N ASN A 93 7.94 -1.64 -0.53
CA ASN A 93 9.36 -1.51 -0.20
C ASN A 93 10.17 -2.83 -0.34
N THR A 94 9.53 -3.92 -0.75
CA THR A 94 10.17 -5.22 -1.03
C THR A 94 9.96 -5.59 -2.50
N PRO A 95 10.87 -6.39 -3.11
CA PRO A 95 10.85 -6.65 -4.55
C PRO A 95 9.88 -7.78 -4.96
N VAL A 96 9.23 -8.45 -4.00
CA VAL A 96 8.32 -9.57 -4.22
C VAL A 96 7.08 -9.44 -3.34
N PHE A 97 6.06 -10.25 -3.60
CA PHE A 97 4.85 -10.33 -2.79
C PHE A 97 4.69 -11.73 -2.18
N PHE A 98 3.79 -11.87 -1.21
CA PHE A 98 3.60 -13.13 -0.46
C PHE A 98 2.91 -14.23 -1.27
N ILE A 99 2.06 -13.85 -2.23
CA ILE A 99 1.23 -14.79 -2.98
C ILE A 99 1.45 -14.64 -4.48
N GLN A 100 1.21 -15.73 -5.21
CA GLN A 100 1.37 -15.78 -6.67
C GLN A 100 0.08 -15.43 -7.43
N ASP A 101 -1.08 -15.71 -6.85
CA ASP A 101 -2.40 -15.51 -7.48
C ASP A 101 -3.28 -14.58 -6.64
N ALA A 102 -3.93 -13.62 -7.29
CA ALA A 102 -4.81 -12.64 -6.66
C ALA A 102 -6.04 -13.26 -5.98
N HIS A 103 -6.46 -14.45 -6.40
CA HIS A 103 -7.56 -15.19 -5.76
C HIS A 103 -7.27 -15.50 -4.28
N LYS A 104 -6.00 -15.67 -3.91
CA LYS A 104 -5.57 -15.94 -2.53
C LYS A 104 -5.42 -14.69 -1.66
N PHE A 105 -5.64 -13.50 -2.23
CA PHE A 105 -5.45 -12.24 -1.51
C PHE A 105 -6.35 -12.10 -0.28
N PRO A 106 -7.66 -12.43 -0.35
CA PRO A 106 -8.52 -12.38 0.84
C PRO A 106 -8.04 -13.33 1.95
N ASP A 107 -7.62 -14.55 1.60
CA ASP A 107 -7.14 -15.53 2.59
C ASP A 107 -5.87 -15.04 3.29
N PHE A 108 -4.90 -14.54 2.51
CA PHE A 108 -3.66 -13.97 3.06
C PHE A 108 -3.94 -12.74 3.95
N VAL A 109 -4.79 -11.82 3.49
CA VAL A 109 -5.12 -10.61 4.27
C VAL A 109 -5.86 -10.97 5.55
N HIS A 110 -6.81 -11.91 5.51
CA HIS A 110 -7.49 -12.39 6.72
C HIS A 110 -6.52 -13.06 7.69
N ALA A 111 -5.55 -13.83 7.20
CA ALA A 111 -4.55 -14.48 8.03
C ALA A 111 -3.58 -13.51 8.72
N VAL A 112 -3.21 -12.38 8.09
CA VAL A 112 -2.29 -11.41 8.72
C VAL A 112 -3.02 -10.36 9.57
N LYS A 113 -4.27 -10.04 9.25
CA LYS A 113 -5.12 -9.12 10.01
C LYS A 113 -5.41 -9.62 11.43
N PRO A 114 -5.89 -8.75 12.33
CA PRO A 114 -6.30 -9.19 13.65
C PRO A 114 -7.34 -10.30 13.58
N GLU A 115 -7.26 -11.30 14.45
CA GLU A 115 -8.12 -12.47 14.40
C GLU A 115 -9.59 -12.09 14.60
N PRO A 116 -10.53 -12.72 13.88
CA PRO A 116 -11.90 -12.21 13.74
C PRO A 116 -12.73 -12.29 15.03
N HIS A 117 -12.31 -13.09 16.00
CA HIS A 117 -13.06 -13.32 17.23
C HIS A 117 -12.80 -12.27 18.32
N ASN A 118 -11.66 -11.56 18.25
CA ASN A 118 -11.23 -10.60 19.27
C ASN A 118 -10.53 -9.34 18.72
N GLU A 119 -10.30 -9.25 17.41
CA GLU A 119 -9.60 -8.15 16.75
C GLU A 119 -8.17 -7.91 17.29
N ILE A 120 -7.46 -8.98 17.65
CA ILE A 120 -6.07 -8.94 18.14
C ILE A 120 -5.17 -9.80 17.23
N PRO A 121 -3.90 -9.40 16.95
CA PRO A 121 -3.23 -8.17 17.33
C PRO A 121 -3.26 -7.07 16.24
N GLN A 122 -3.10 -5.81 16.66
CA GLN A 122 -3.04 -4.64 15.76
C GLN A 122 -1.60 -4.37 15.28
N GLY A 123 -1.41 -4.26 13.97
CA GLY A 123 -0.13 -3.92 13.34
C GLY A 123 0.97 -4.96 13.54
N GLN A 124 0.61 -6.24 13.67
CA GLN A 124 1.55 -7.33 13.95
C GLN A 124 1.15 -8.59 13.18
N SER A 125 2.14 -9.27 12.61
CA SER A 125 2.05 -10.62 12.03
C SER A 125 2.38 -11.72 13.06
N ALA A 126 2.72 -11.35 14.30
CA ALA A 126 3.11 -12.27 15.37
C ALA A 126 1.90 -12.91 16.07
N HIS A 127 1.11 -13.70 15.32
CA HIS A 127 -0.03 -14.47 15.83
C HIS A 127 -0.29 -15.72 14.99
N ASP A 128 -1.10 -16.62 15.54
CA ASP A 128 -1.26 -17.99 15.07
C ASP A 128 -1.78 -18.07 13.63
N THR A 129 -2.82 -17.31 13.27
CA THR A 129 -3.43 -17.43 11.94
C THR A 129 -2.50 -17.03 10.80
N PHE A 130 -1.60 -16.06 11.02
CA PHE A 130 -0.59 -15.68 10.04
C PHE A 130 0.41 -16.82 9.80
N TRP A 131 0.97 -17.36 10.88
CA TRP A 131 1.98 -18.41 10.79
C TRP A 131 1.40 -19.75 10.34
N ASP A 132 0.13 -20.02 10.63
CA ASP A 132 -0.61 -21.16 10.06
C ASP A 132 -0.66 -21.05 8.53
N TYR A 133 -1.11 -19.91 7.98
CA TYR A 133 -1.14 -19.68 6.52
C TYR A 133 0.25 -19.82 5.90
N VAL A 134 1.27 -19.19 6.48
CA VAL A 134 2.66 -19.27 5.99
C VAL A 134 3.17 -20.72 5.98
N SER A 135 2.85 -21.51 7.01
CA SER A 135 3.29 -22.91 7.10
C SER A 135 2.67 -23.80 6.02
N LEU A 136 1.45 -23.46 5.56
CA LEU A 136 0.70 -24.20 4.55
C LEU A 136 0.92 -23.66 3.13
N GLN A 137 1.50 -22.47 2.98
CA GLN A 137 1.72 -21.78 1.70
C GLN A 137 3.20 -21.39 1.54
N PRO A 138 4.08 -22.32 1.13
CA PRO A 138 5.52 -22.07 1.09
C PRO A 138 5.96 -20.99 0.09
N GLU A 139 5.10 -20.59 -0.87
CA GLU A 139 5.38 -19.44 -1.75
C GLU A 139 5.55 -18.11 -0.99
N THR A 140 4.99 -18.02 0.23
CA THR A 140 5.07 -16.84 1.09
C THR A 140 6.48 -16.61 1.63
N MET A 141 7.29 -17.67 1.75
CA MET A 141 8.55 -17.66 2.48
C MET A 141 9.54 -16.61 1.98
N HIS A 142 9.55 -16.32 0.67
CA HIS A 142 10.46 -15.33 0.12
C HIS A 142 10.17 -13.95 0.73
N ASN A 143 8.92 -13.48 0.73
CA ASN A 143 8.60 -12.16 1.26
C ASN A 143 8.56 -12.12 2.80
N VAL A 144 8.27 -13.25 3.47
CA VAL A 144 8.40 -13.39 4.92
C VAL A 144 9.83 -13.06 5.39
N ILE A 145 10.85 -13.55 4.68
CA ILE A 145 12.25 -13.25 4.99
C ILE A 145 12.57 -11.74 4.89
N TRP A 146 11.88 -11.01 4.02
CA TRP A 146 12.06 -9.56 3.89
C TRP A 146 11.30 -8.74 4.95
N GLY A 147 10.05 -9.11 5.23
CA GLY A 147 9.10 -8.27 5.98
C GLY A 147 8.86 -8.69 7.42
N ASP A 148 9.00 -9.98 7.73
CA ASP A 148 8.46 -10.58 8.97
C ASP A 148 9.51 -11.31 9.82
N VAL A 149 10.75 -11.46 9.34
CA VAL A 149 11.92 -11.93 10.13
C VAL A 149 12.66 -10.77 10.79
#